data_AF-E8ZJN9-F1
#
_entry.id   AF-E8ZJN9-F1
#
_cell.length_a   1.000
_cell.length_b   1.000
_cell.length_c   1.000
_cell.angle_alpha   90.00
_cell.angle_beta   90.00
_cell.angle_gamma   90.00
#
_symmetry.space_group_name_H-M   'P 1'
#
loop_
_entity.id
_entity.type
_entity.pdbx_description
1 polymer ?
#
loop_
_entity_poly.entity_id
_entity_poly.type
_entity_poly.pdbx_seq_one_letter_code
_entity_poly.pdbx_strand_id
1 'polypeptide(L)'
;MLQVNRKLLIFSGSPFLGFAGFLRASDQEIKDYKIMVNYNGQADLLLSLQIPPDYYPYQFKKTALYDYLTDVDQYVITNAHTSTNKSLIKVKLQSRLDELLGKVKEFGPSLWNEGLYDSGLVFRNDQFWSNKRTSVLFLEQFVADDHSILSSSFNLLPTHKDLIVTNYRAARDPYTIFSKKVFKCFESSNIALVSDKAGDDNTCDSDSDSDSDSKKIADKLKEYVSSYNKESINSLYRFGRYIDFWNKLFSEHSSQLNELKIEEWIKKDKLFSLKEHDEAIAKKYANTVFTTEEINNLNSWNGNGGWKSNYLSTLSTLSKTHHPALEQTTIPGEAPLAEGAQKEVVIFLFQFAALLDKYSKGNNFQTEFKDDYRKEFIQNALKNAATMGNNLKTRITNIRDYFKKIGVVDNGYDPSNGNNSNSNSNSKSLAILTYPPTSYGAGEATIQSMSKFPFIYSDIGLRQVFPKDIETTTSMEDDIFSVDDNGWWWKIGKADLDPSHLLKFEGTADNVLILANPEDWSLLKDKNSSAVKSIGNLLKNRTSNNIDPHKVNTEGYPVKYNKYHLWNEGLRSPIALNLLLDSLVDMFQKWYDKGFSHTSEYCKAMDWGDYWHQQFVEGSSAASAASASQ
;
A
#
# COMPACT_ATOMS: atom_id res chain seq x y z
N MET A 1 -27.11 36.60 21.49
CA MET A 1 -28.49 36.61 22.06
C MET A 1 -29.33 37.54 21.17
N LEU A 2 -30.57 37.14 20.80
CA LEU A 2 -31.52 37.67 19.78
C LEU A 2 -31.35 37.07 18.36
N GLN A 3 -32.05 35.97 18.05
CA GLN A 3 -33.43 35.85 17.50
C GLN A 3 -33.52 36.30 16.03
N VAL A 4 -33.36 35.39 15.05
CA VAL A 4 -34.39 34.52 14.43
C VAL A 4 -35.67 35.26 14.03
N ASN A 5 -35.82 35.51 12.73
CA ASN A 5 -37.12 35.76 12.09
C ASN A 5 -37.38 34.66 11.05
N ARG A 6 -38.30 33.74 11.42
CA ARG A 6 -38.97 32.80 10.52
C ARG A 6 -40.12 33.52 9.82
N LYS A 7 -40.29 33.28 8.52
CA LYS A 7 -41.51 32.68 7.91
C LYS A 7 -41.51 32.90 6.39
N LEU A 8 -41.35 31.82 5.64
CA LEU A 8 -42.35 31.43 4.65
C LEU A 8 -42.34 29.90 4.51
N LEU A 9 -43.42 29.29 4.99
CA LEU A 9 -43.75 27.88 4.85
C LEU A 9 -44.62 27.73 3.60
N ILE A 10 -44.26 26.82 2.70
CA ILE A 10 -45.24 26.13 1.87
C ILE A 10 -45.10 24.64 2.16
N PHE A 11 -46.16 24.12 2.78
CA PHE A 11 -46.40 22.72 3.14
C PHE A 11 -46.89 21.93 1.92
N SER A 12 -46.29 20.76 1.69
CA SER A 12 -46.94 19.57 1.12
C SER A 12 -46.03 18.38 1.44
N GLY A 13 -46.34 17.40 2.26
CA GLY A 13 -47.58 16.98 2.91
C GLY A 13 -47.28 15.55 3.37
N SER A 14 -46.58 15.40 4.49
CA SER A 14 -46.41 14.11 5.16
C SER A 14 -47.62 13.85 6.05
N PRO A 15 -48.20 12.63 6.08
CA PRO A 15 -49.05 12.23 7.18
C PRO A 15 -48.14 11.80 8.34
N PHE A 16 -47.85 12.74 9.25
CA PHE A 16 -47.53 12.41 10.63
C PHE A 16 -48.86 12.18 11.36
N LEU A 17 -49.20 10.92 11.62
CA LEU A 17 -49.97 10.58 12.81
C LEU A 17 -49.00 9.92 13.78
N GLY A 18 -48.45 10.76 14.67
CA GLY A 18 -47.86 10.26 15.90
C GLY A 18 -48.98 9.80 16.82
N PHE A 19 -48.96 8.52 17.19
CA PHE A 19 -49.56 8.05 18.43
C PHE A 19 -48.59 7.09 19.08
N ALA A 20 -48.40 7.29 20.38
CA ALA A 20 -47.49 6.58 21.25
C ALA A 20 -47.58 5.06 21.07
N GLY A 21 -46.45 4.48 20.69
CA GLY A 21 -46.23 3.04 20.58
C GLY A 21 -44.77 2.75 20.91
N PHE A 22 -44.40 2.91 22.19
CA PHE A 22 -43.36 2.08 22.79
C PHE A 22 -43.84 0.63 22.60
N LEU A 23 -43.44 -0.03 21.51
CA LEU A 23 -43.53 -1.49 21.32
C LEU A 23 -42.79 -1.87 20.02
N ARG A 24 -41.73 -2.66 20.20
CA ARG A 24 -40.95 -3.40 19.22
C ARG A 24 -40.08 -2.55 18.28
N ALA A 25 -38.86 -2.26 18.75
CA ALA A 25 -37.70 -2.48 17.91
C ALA A 25 -37.94 -3.81 17.18
N SER A 26 -38.03 -3.76 15.85
CA SER A 26 -38.07 -4.99 15.06
C SER A 26 -36.95 -5.89 15.58
N ASP A 27 -37.26 -7.14 15.91
CA ASP A 27 -36.29 -8.20 16.17
C ASP A 27 -35.41 -8.36 14.93
N GLN A 28 -34.46 -7.44 14.72
CA GLN A 28 -33.41 -7.63 13.73
C GLN A 28 -32.56 -8.76 14.28
N GLU A 29 -32.62 -9.90 13.59
CA GLU A 29 -31.84 -11.08 13.90
C GLU A 29 -30.37 -10.68 14.02
N ILE A 30 -29.78 -10.89 15.21
CA ILE A 30 -28.36 -10.66 15.43
C ILE A 30 -27.60 -11.73 14.65
N LYS A 31 -26.79 -11.31 13.69
CA LYS A 31 -25.97 -12.22 12.89
C LYS A 31 -24.66 -12.53 13.60
N ASP A 32 -24.35 -13.82 13.71
CA ASP A 32 -23.16 -14.33 14.38
C ASP A 32 -22.05 -14.74 13.39
N TYR A 33 -20.88 -14.15 13.58
CA TYR A 33 -19.67 -14.38 12.80
C TYR A 33 -18.56 -14.91 13.71
N LYS A 34 -17.59 -15.66 13.17
CA LYS A 34 -16.41 -16.05 13.93
C LYS A 34 -15.31 -15.00 13.80
N ILE A 35 -15.04 -14.61 12.56
CA ILE A 35 -14.07 -13.61 12.17
C ILE A 35 -14.78 -12.57 11.33
N MET A 36 -14.69 -11.31 11.76
CA MET A 36 -15.10 -10.15 10.98
C MET A 36 -13.92 -9.24 10.73
N VAL A 37 -13.89 -8.65 9.54
CA VAL A 37 -12.92 -7.61 9.17
C VAL A 37 -13.68 -6.40 8.64
N ASN A 38 -13.15 -5.20 8.85
CA ASN A 38 -13.77 -3.96 8.36
C ASN A 38 -13.19 -3.47 7.04
N TYR A 39 -12.06 -4.03 6.59
CA TYR A 39 -11.35 -3.64 5.39
C TYR A 39 -11.06 -4.81 4.46
N ASN A 40 -11.17 -4.60 3.15
CA ASN A 40 -10.94 -5.66 2.16
C ASN A 40 -9.46 -6.06 2.09
N GLY A 41 -8.52 -5.14 2.34
CA GLY A 41 -7.10 -5.49 2.41
C GLY A 41 -6.79 -6.50 3.53
N GLN A 42 -7.47 -6.43 4.67
CA GLN A 42 -7.37 -7.45 5.72
C GLN A 42 -7.96 -8.78 5.24
N ALA A 43 -9.10 -8.73 4.55
CA ALA A 43 -9.77 -9.91 4.01
C ALA A 43 -8.88 -10.65 2.99
N ASP A 44 -8.17 -9.91 2.13
CA ASP A 44 -7.24 -10.48 1.15
C ASP A 44 -6.00 -11.11 1.78
N LEU A 45 -5.46 -10.51 2.84
CA LEU A 45 -4.37 -11.11 3.62
C LEU A 45 -4.82 -12.40 4.30
N LEU A 46 -6.00 -12.37 4.92
CA LEU A 46 -6.63 -13.52 5.54
C LEU A 46 -6.86 -14.66 4.52
N LEU A 47 -7.39 -14.34 3.34
CA LEU A 47 -7.51 -15.29 2.24
C LEU A 47 -6.16 -15.84 1.82
N SER A 48 -5.14 -14.99 1.67
CA SER A 48 -3.77 -15.41 1.33
C SER A 48 -3.18 -16.36 2.36
N LEU A 49 -3.54 -16.21 3.64
CA LEU A 49 -3.19 -17.11 4.75
C LEU A 49 -4.10 -18.35 4.87
N GLN A 50 -5.07 -18.51 3.97
CA GLN A 50 -6.09 -19.57 3.96
C GLN A 50 -7.07 -19.52 5.15
N ILE A 51 -7.31 -18.34 5.70
CA ILE A 51 -8.20 -18.06 6.83
C ILE A 51 -9.36 -17.20 6.32
N PRO A 52 -10.38 -17.74 5.63
CA PRO A 52 -11.45 -16.90 5.10
C PRO A 52 -12.25 -16.26 6.26
N PRO A 53 -12.49 -14.94 6.23
CA PRO A 53 -13.36 -14.29 7.21
C PRO A 53 -14.82 -14.71 6.98
N ASP A 54 -15.66 -14.66 8.01
CA ASP A 54 -17.09 -14.89 7.81
C ASP A 54 -17.77 -13.69 7.14
N TYR A 55 -17.24 -12.48 7.37
CA TYR A 55 -17.69 -11.23 6.76
C TYR A 55 -16.57 -10.65 5.89
N TYR A 56 -16.84 -10.50 4.59
CA TYR A 56 -15.90 -9.91 3.63
C TYR A 56 -16.44 -8.55 3.14
N PRO A 57 -15.78 -7.43 3.47
CA PRO A 57 -16.16 -6.12 2.97
C PRO A 57 -15.74 -5.92 1.51
N TYR A 58 -16.62 -5.37 0.68
CA TYR A 58 -16.28 -4.88 -0.65
C TYR A 58 -15.37 -3.65 -0.56
N GLN A 59 -14.57 -3.42 -1.60
CA GLN A 59 -13.91 -2.13 -1.77
C GLN A 59 -14.98 -1.02 -1.88
N PHE A 60 -14.62 0.17 -1.42
CA PHE A 60 -15.32 1.44 -1.68
C PHE A 60 -16.01 1.49 -3.06
N LYS A 61 -17.32 1.78 -3.07
CA LYS A 61 -18.18 1.90 -4.28
C LYS A 61 -18.25 0.65 -5.18
N LYS A 62 -17.80 -0.52 -4.72
CA LYS A 62 -17.94 -1.79 -5.45
C LYS A 62 -19.00 -2.67 -4.80
N THR A 63 -19.68 -3.45 -5.62
CA THR A 63 -20.71 -4.42 -5.21
C THR A 63 -20.30 -5.86 -5.45
N ALA A 64 -19.06 -6.07 -5.90
CA ALA A 64 -18.49 -7.37 -6.23
C ALA A 64 -17.00 -7.39 -5.89
N LEU A 65 -16.46 -8.61 -5.76
CA LEU A 65 -15.03 -8.85 -5.63
C LEU A 65 -14.29 -8.46 -6.91
N TYR A 66 -12.98 -8.20 -6.79
CA TYR A 66 -12.13 -7.97 -7.95
C TYR A 66 -11.89 -9.24 -8.75
N ASP A 67 -11.82 -9.10 -10.07
CA ASP A 67 -11.52 -10.20 -11.00
C ASP A 67 -10.21 -10.96 -10.67
N TYR A 68 -9.25 -10.33 -9.99
CA TYR A 68 -8.02 -11.03 -9.57
C TYR A 68 -8.26 -12.07 -8.46
N LEU A 69 -9.48 -12.17 -7.93
CA LEU A 69 -9.95 -13.23 -7.02
C LEU A 69 -11.01 -14.15 -7.64
N THR A 70 -11.76 -13.68 -8.64
CA THR A 70 -12.93 -14.38 -9.21
C THR A 70 -12.76 -14.84 -10.66
N ASP A 71 -11.78 -14.31 -11.37
CA ASP A 71 -11.42 -14.69 -12.74
C ASP A 71 -9.89 -14.67 -12.91
N VAL A 72 -9.24 -15.42 -12.04
CA VAL A 72 -7.78 -15.42 -11.90
C VAL A 72 -7.08 -16.00 -13.13
N ASP A 73 -7.81 -16.82 -13.90
CA ASP A 73 -7.35 -17.37 -15.17
C ASP A 73 -7.06 -16.31 -16.23
N GLN A 74 -7.65 -15.11 -16.16
CA GLN A 74 -7.25 -14.04 -17.07
C GLN A 74 -5.87 -13.44 -16.74
N TYR A 75 -5.36 -13.68 -15.54
CA TYR A 75 -4.17 -13.01 -15.01
C TYR A 75 -2.97 -13.93 -14.83
N VAL A 76 -3.18 -15.22 -14.54
CA VAL A 76 -2.08 -16.18 -14.41
C VAL A 76 -1.49 -16.47 -15.78
N ILE A 77 -0.21 -16.14 -15.96
CA ILE A 77 0.50 -16.33 -17.23
C ILE A 77 1.28 -17.64 -17.20
N THR A 78 0.98 -18.51 -18.16
CA THR A 78 1.67 -19.80 -18.38
C THR A 78 1.89 -20.04 -19.87
N ASN A 79 3.01 -20.65 -20.23
CA ASN A 79 3.33 -21.07 -21.60
C ASN A 79 4.27 -22.28 -21.57
N ALA A 80 4.72 -22.73 -22.76
CA ALA A 80 5.60 -23.89 -22.91
C ALA A 80 6.97 -23.76 -22.19
N HIS A 81 7.35 -22.55 -21.76
CA HIS A 81 8.61 -22.25 -21.07
C HIS A 81 8.44 -22.03 -19.56
N THR A 82 7.23 -22.21 -19.03
CA THR A 82 6.96 -22.17 -17.59
C THR A 82 7.06 -23.55 -16.95
N SER A 83 7.36 -23.61 -15.65
CA SER A 83 7.51 -24.88 -14.92
C SER A 83 6.18 -25.64 -14.77
N THR A 84 6.27 -26.94 -14.49
CA THR A 84 5.11 -27.75 -14.10
C THR A 84 4.42 -27.19 -12.85
N ASN A 85 5.19 -26.74 -11.86
CA ASN A 85 4.66 -26.12 -10.64
C ASN A 85 3.85 -24.85 -10.95
N LYS A 86 4.35 -24.02 -11.87
CA LYS A 86 3.63 -22.83 -12.32
C LYS A 86 2.36 -23.18 -13.09
N SER A 87 2.40 -24.22 -13.92
CA SER A 87 1.22 -24.75 -14.61
C SER A 87 0.19 -25.31 -13.63
N LEU A 88 0.60 -25.91 -12.52
CA LEU A 88 -0.30 -26.38 -11.47
C LEU A 88 -1.07 -25.23 -10.81
N ILE A 89 -0.39 -24.11 -10.55
CA ILE A 89 -1.03 -22.89 -10.03
C ILE A 89 -2.14 -22.44 -10.98
N LYS A 90 -1.86 -22.38 -12.30
CA LYS A 90 -2.86 -22.00 -13.30
C LYS A 90 -4.11 -22.87 -13.22
N VAL A 91 -3.94 -24.18 -13.07
CA VAL A 91 -5.08 -25.12 -13.07
C VAL A 91 -5.86 -25.08 -11.76
N LYS A 92 -5.20 -24.84 -10.61
CA LYS A 92 -5.82 -25.01 -9.28
C LYS A 92 -6.22 -23.71 -8.57
N LEU A 93 -5.63 -22.57 -8.93
CA LEU A 93 -5.77 -21.34 -8.15
C LEU A 93 -7.23 -20.86 -8.05
N GLN A 94 -7.97 -20.80 -9.16
CA GLN A 94 -9.38 -20.38 -9.14
C GLN A 94 -10.21 -21.30 -8.26
N SER A 95 -10.12 -22.63 -8.44
CA SER A 95 -10.85 -23.60 -7.64
C SER A 95 -10.55 -23.47 -6.13
N ARG A 96 -9.29 -23.18 -5.76
CA ARG A 96 -8.94 -22.97 -4.36
C ARG A 96 -9.55 -21.69 -3.80
N LEU A 97 -9.53 -20.60 -4.58
CA LEU A 97 -10.17 -19.34 -4.19
C LEU A 97 -11.68 -19.51 -4.04
N ASP A 98 -12.32 -20.22 -4.97
CA ASP A 98 -13.76 -20.53 -4.89
C ASP A 98 -14.10 -21.33 -3.62
N GLU A 99 -13.24 -22.28 -3.22
CA GLU A 99 -13.43 -23.02 -1.97
C GLU A 99 -13.32 -22.12 -0.74
N LEU A 100 -12.35 -21.21 -0.70
CA LEU A 100 -12.16 -20.28 0.43
C LEU A 100 -13.28 -19.23 0.48
N LEU A 101 -13.61 -18.63 -0.66
CA LEU A 101 -14.68 -17.64 -0.79
C LEU A 101 -16.06 -18.26 -0.53
N GLY A 102 -16.27 -19.52 -0.89
CA GLY A 102 -17.49 -20.26 -0.58
C GLY A 102 -17.72 -20.50 0.91
N LYS A 103 -16.71 -20.27 1.77
CA LYS A 103 -16.83 -20.31 3.24
C LYS A 103 -17.15 -18.95 3.86
N VAL A 104 -17.13 -17.87 3.09
CA VAL A 104 -17.56 -16.54 3.53
C VAL A 104 -19.08 -16.54 3.65
N LYS A 105 -19.60 -16.12 4.80
CA LYS A 105 -21.06 -16.11 5.06
C LYS A 105 -21.74 -14.90 4.43
N GLU A 106 -21.07 -13.76 4.42
CA GLU A 106 -21.63 -12.51 3.94
C GLU A 106 -20.58 -11.64 3.29
N PHE A 107 -20.92 -11.10 2.12
CA PHE A 107 -20.22 -10.01 1.47
C PHE A 107 -21.05 -8.74 1.60
N GLY A 108 -20.42 -7.62 1.95
CA GLY A 108 -21.16 -6.39 2.20
C GLY A 108 -20.29 -5.14 2.19
N PRO A 109 -20.85 -3.96 2.47
CA PRO A 109 -20.08 -2.71 2.50
C PRO A 109 -19.00 -2.73 3.58
N SER A 110 -17.95 -1.94 3.40
CA SER A 110 -16.96 -1.73 4.46
C SER A 110 -17.56 -0.96 5.65
N LEU A 111 -16.79 -0.83 6.74
CA LEU A 111 -17.23 -0.06 7.91
C LEU A 111 -17.45 1.42 7.59
N TRP A 112 -16.68 1.94 6.64
CA TRP A 112 -16.66 3.35 6.30
C TRP A 112 -17.69 3.68 5.21
N ASN A 113 -18.29 4.87 5.30
CA ASN A 113 -19.38 5.28 4.43
C ASN A 113 -18.90 5.60 3.00
N GLU A 114 -19.61 5.07 2.01
CA GLU A 114 -19.33 5.13 0.57
C GLU A 114 -19.46 6.55 -0.05
N GLY A 115 -20.01 7.52 0.69
CA GLY A 115 -20.39 8.83 0.18
C GLY A 115 -19.50 10.02 0.60
N LEU A 116 -18.58 9.87 1.56
CA LEU A 116 -17.88 11.02 2.16
C LEU A 116 -16.35 10.80 2.19
N TYR A 117 -15.63 11.84 1.77
CA TYR A 117 -14.18 11.99 1.99
C TYR A 117 -13.85 12.20 3.48
N ASP A 118 -14.86 12.43 4.32
CA ASP A 118 -14.77 12.39 5.79
C ASP A 118 -14.80 10.94 6.26
N SER A 119 -13.69 10.22 6.07
CA SER A 119 -13.51 8.85 6.56
C SER A 119 -13.31 8.79 8.07
N GLY A 120 -13.60 7.63 8.69
CA GLY A 120 -13.33 7.35 10.11
C GLY A 120 -14.52 6.72 10.85
N LEU A 121 -14.28 6.18 12.06
CA LEU A 121 -15.28 5.58 12.96
C LEU A 121 -16.42 6.56 13.31
N VAL A 122 -16.19 7.86 13.14
CA VAL A 122 -17.15 8.95 13.37
C VAL A 122 -18.26 8.99 12.31
N PHE A 123 -18.00 8.58 11.06
CA PHE A 123 -18.95 8.67 9.93
C PHE A 123 -19.46 7.30 9.46
N ARG A 124 -19.50 6.33 10.38
CA ARG A 124 -19.85 4.93 10.10
C ARG A 124 -21.32 4.75 9.70
N ASN A 125 -21.59 3.72 8.90
CA ASN A 125 -22.94 3.17 8.72
C ASN A 125 -23.42 2.39 9.96
N ASP A 126 -23.93 3.10 10.98
CA ASP A 126 -24.37 2.51 12.26
C ASP A 126 -25.48 1.46 12.12
N GLN A 127 -26.39 1.64 11.16
CA GLN A 127 -27.51 0.72 10.94
C GLN A 127 -27.04 -0.65 10.44
N PHE A 128 -25.92 -0.70 9.72
CA PHE A 128 -25.39 -1.96 9.19
C PHE A 128 -24.60 -2.77 10.22
N TRP A 129 -23.85 -2.12 11.11
CA TRP A 129 -22.89 -2.82 11.98
C TRP A 129 -23.43 -3.15 13.38
N SER A 130 -24.49 -2.47 13.81
CA SER A 130 -25.10 -2.67 15.15
C SER A 130 -25.82 -4.01 15.33
N ASN A 131 -26.21 -4.70 14.25
CA ASN A 131 -26.88 -6.01 14.30
C ASN A 131 -25.94 -7.21 14.13
N LYS A 132 -24.62 -7.01 14.23
CA LYS A 132 -23.60 -8.05 14.04
C LYS A 132 -22.85 -8.34 15.34
N ARG A 133 -22.55 -9.62 15.56
CA ARG A 133 -21.72 -10.11 16.67
C ARG A 133 -20.62 -11.02 16.15
N THR A 134 -19.42 -10.93 16.72
CA THR A 134 -18.29 -11.75 16.32
C THR A 134 -17.48 -12.29 17.49
N SER A 135 -16.79 -13.42 17.31
CA SER A 135 -15.76 -13.84 18.27
C SER A 135 -14.54 -12.91 18.16
N VAL A 136 -14.06 -12.66 16.93
CA VAL A 136 -12.91 -11.80 16.67
C VAL A 136 -13.28 -10.72 15.68
N LEU A 137 -13.00 -9.47 16.03
CA LEU A 137 -13.08 -8.33 15.13
C LEU A 137 -11.67 -7.86 14.79
N PHE A 138 -11.31 -7.91 13.51
CA PHE A 138 -10.16 -7.18 13.01
C PHE A 138 -10.61 -5.78 12.63
N LEU A 139 -9.99 -4.78 13.25
CA LEU A 139 -10.26 -3.37 13.02
C LEU A 139 -9.01 -2.74 12.42
N GLU A 140 -9.06 -2.46 11.13
CA GLU A 140 -8.14 -1.57 10.45
C GLU A 140 -8.46 -0.13 10.87
N GLN A 141 -7.46 0.61 11.34
CA GLN A 141 -7.60 2.01 11.77
C GLN A 141 -7.00 2.97 10.75
N PHE A 142 -7.82 3.85 10.18
CA PHE A 142 -7.36 4.98 9.35
C PHE A 142 -6.81 6.12 10.20
N VAL A 143 -6.09 7.05 9.57
CA VAL A 143 -5.62 8.28 10.26
C VAL A 143 -6.79 9.10 10.79
N ALA A 144 -7.90 9.11 10.06
CA ALA A 144 -9.11 9.76 10.53
C ALA A 144 -9.73 9.05 11.75
N ASP A 145 -9.26 7.86 12.12
CA ASP A 145 -9.60 7.22 13.40
C ASP A 145 -8.68 7.67 14.54
N ASP A 146 -7.59 8.41 14.28
CA ASP A 146 -6.66 8.88 15.30
C ASP A 146 -7.19 10.07 16.13
N HIS A 147 -8.50 10.37 16.08
CA HIS A 147 -9.10 11.46 16.85
C HIS A 147 -8.74 11.40 18.34
N SER A 148 -8.59 12.59 18.95
CA SER A 148 -8.18 12.75 20.34
C SER A 148 -9.15 12.15 21.36
N ILE A 149 -10.40 11.86 20.96
CA ILE A 149 -11.44 11.23 21.80
C ILE A 149 -11.97 9.97 21.11
N LEU A 150 -11.21 8.88 21.20
CA LEU A 150 -11.56 7.55 20.66
C LEU A 150 -12.56 6.77 21.53
N SER A 151 -12.64 7.10 22.84
CA SER A 151 -13.42 6.32 23.81
C SER A 151 -14.94 6.35 23.56
N SER A 152 -15.45 7.39 22.91
CA SER A 152 -16.86 7.48 22.47
C SER A 152 -17.14 6.64 21.21
N SER A 153 -16.12 6.36 20.39
CA SER A 153 -16.26 5.64 19.12
C SER A 153 -16.22 4.11 19.27
N PHE A 154 -15.58 3.58 20.32
CA PHE A 154 -15.53 2.12 20.54
C PHE A 154 -16.87 1.50 20.94
N ASN A 155 -17.74 2.25 21.61
CA ASN A 155 -19.11 1.83 21.93
C ASN A 155 -19.96 1.61 20.67
N LEU A 156 -19.46 2.03 19.50
CA LEU A 156 -20.15 1.88 18.24
C LEU A 156 -19.83 0.53 17.60
N LEU A 157 -18.64 -0.07 17.78
CA LEU A 157 -18.23 -1.32 17.11
C LEU A 157 -19.23 -2.49 17.30
N PRO A 158 -19.31 -3.45 16.35
CA PRO A 158 -20.06 -4.69 16.53
C PRO A 158 -19.71 -5.37 17.86
N THR A 159 -20.67 -6.07 18.46
CA THR A 159 -20.38 -6.81 19.69
C THR A 159 -19.29 -7.86 19.42
N HIS A 160 -18.19 -7.84 20.16
CA HIS A 160 -17.05 -8.73 19.94
C HIS A 160 -16.48 -9.27 21.25
N LYS A 161 -15.85 -10.46 21.21
CA LYS A 161 -15.11 -11.01 22.36
C LYS A 161 -13.67 -10.51 22.38
N ASP A 162 -13.01 -10.54 21.23
CA ASP A 162 -11.64 -10.08 21.04
C ASP A 162 -11.59 -9.03 19.92
N LEU A 163 -10.79 -7.98 20.14
CA LEU A 163 -10.49 -6.93 19.15
C LEU A 163 -9.02 -7.00 18.77
N ILE A 164 -8.74 -7.14 17.48
CA ILE A 164 -7.39 -7.08 16.93
C ILE A 164 -7.30 -5.83 16.07
N VAL A 165 -6.51 -4.86 16.52
CA VAL A 165 -6.29 -3.62 15.77
C VAL A 165 -5.14 -3.82 14.79
N THR A 166 -5.41 -3.56 13.51
CA THR A 166 -4.39 -3.52 12.45
C THR A 166 -4.24 -2.10 11.94
N ASN A 167 -3.10 -1.84 11.30
CA ASN A 167 -2.84 -0.55 10.71
C ASN A 167 -1.98 -0.75 9.47
N TYR A 168 -2.55 -0.61 8.29
CA TYR A 168 -1.87 -0.70 7.01
C TYR A 168 -0.74 0.34 6.90
N ARG A 169 -0.82 1.45 7.65
CA ARG A 169 0.26 2.45 7.75
C ARG A 169 1.51 1.89 8.43
N ALA A 170 1.37 0.86 9.28
CA ALA A 170 2.48 0.10 9.89
C ALA A 170 3.45 -0.50 8.87
N ALA A 171 3.14 -0.36 7.59
CA ALA A 171 3.93 -0.89 6.52
C ALA A 171 4.81 0.15 5.83
N ARG A 172 4.62 1.43 6.17
CA ARG A 172 5.39 2.57 5.66
C ARG A 172 6.64 2.77 6.51
N ASP A 173 7.64 3.52 6.04
CA ASP A 173 8.83 3.74 6.87
C ASP A 173 8.54 4.77 7.98
N PRO A 174 8.90 4.47 9.24
CA PRO A 174 8.88 5.47 10.29
C PRO A 174 9.80 6.67 9.97
N TYR A 175 11.02 6.45 9.48
CA TYR A 175 12.11 7.42 9.61
C TYR A 175 12.21 8.49 8.51
N THR A 176 11.20 8.64 7.66
CA THR A 176 11.30 9.50 6.46
C THR A 176 11.29 10.99 6.79
N ILE A 177 10.44 11.38 7.74
CA ILE A 177 10.21 12.78 8.11
C ILE A 177 11.04 13.18 9.33
N PHE A 178 11.02 12.34 10.36
CA PHE A 178 11.79 12.52 11.59
C PHE A 178 12.93 11.52 11.67
N SER A 179 14.04 11.92 12.30
CA SER A 179 15.22 11.06 12.43
C SER A 179 14.93 9.83 13.29
N LYS A 180 15.72 8.76 13.12
CA LYS A 180 15.66 7.56 13.98
C LYS A 180 15.76 7.91 15.47
N LYS A 181 16.48 8.97 15.83
CA LYS A 181 16.59 9.47 17.21
C LYS A 181 15.26 9.98 17.77
N VAL A 182 14.49 10.74 16.98
CA VAL A 182 13.16 11.20 17.38
C VAL A 182 12.25 10.01 17.71
N PHE A 183 12.24 8.98 16.86
CA PHE A 183 11.46 7.75 17.09
C PHE A 183 11.86 7.03 18.38
N LYS A 184 13.18 6.91 18.63
CA LYS A 184 13.70 6.29 19.85
C LYS A 184 13.33 7.08 21.11
N CYS A 185 13.22 8.39 21.03
CA CYS A 185 12.74 9.18 22.16
C CYS A 185 11.29 8.84 22.53
N PHE A 186 10.48 8.26 21.64
CA PHE A 186 9.12 7.76 21.95
C PHE A 186 9.12 6.34 22.54
N GLU A 187 10.25 5.63 22.59
CA GLU A 187 10.31 4.29 23.18
C GLU A 187 10.13 4.35 24.70
N SER A 188 9.38 3.40 25.26
CA SER A 188 9.27 3.20 26.70
C SER A 188 10.51 2.45 27.22
N SER A 189 11.64 3.14 27.34
CA SER A 189 12.92 2.74 28.01
C SER A 189 13.50 1.32 27.82
N ASN A 190 12.90 0.40 27.06
CA ASN A 190 13.21 -1.04 27.09
C ASN A 190 13.16 -1.76 25.73
N ILE A 191 13.12 -1.06 24.59
CA ILE A 191 13.03 -1.72 23.28
C ILE A 191 14.34 -1.52 22.53
N ALA A 192 15.24 -2.51 22.59
CA ALA A 192 16.36 -2.57 21.67
C ALA A 192 15.85 -3.06 20.31
N LEU A 193 15.82 -2.19 19.30
CA LEU A 193 15.67 -2.60 17.90
C LEU A 193 16.87 -3.48 17.51
N VAL A 194 16.59 -4.71 17.07
CA VAL A 194 17.57 -5.80 17.00
C VAL A 194 18.43 -5.72 15.74
N SER A 195 19.42 -4.84 15.75
CA SER A 195 20.73 -5.21 15.20
C SER A 195 21.83 -4.36 15.82
N ASP A 196 22.56 -4.96 16.74
CA ASP A 196 23.84 -4.48 17.23
C ASP A 196 24.88 -4.53 16.10
N LYS A 197 24.97 -3.46 15.31
CA LYS A 197 26.24 -3.07 14.70
C LYS A 197 26.71 -1.83 15.40
N ALA A 198 27.87 -1.93 16.04
CA ALA A 198 28.57 -0.84 16.69
C ALA A 198 28.75 0.32 15.69
N GLY A 199 28.04 1.42 15.90
CA GLY A 199 28.17 2.66 15.11
C GLY A 199 26.86 3.36 14.73
N ASP A 200 25.69 2.73 14.85
CA ASP A 200 24.39 3.41 14.65
C ASP A 200 23.92 4.03 15.98
N ASP A 201 23.67 5.35 16.00
CA ASP A 201 23.20 6.11 17.16
C ASP A 201 22.00 5.43 17.83
N ASN A 202 22.27 4.77 18.96
CA ASN A 202 21.39 3.74 19.48
C ASN A 202 20.43 4.20 20.59
N THR A 203 20.54 5.45 21.02
CA THR A 203 19.77 6.01 22.14
C THR A 203 19.08 7.32 21.72
N CYS A 204 18.00 7.68 22.43
CA CYS A 204 17.59 9.09 22.46
C CYS A 204 18.78 9.91 22.98
N ASP A 205 18.98 11.12 22.44
CA ASP A 205 20.12 11.95 22.83
C ASP A 205 20.16 12.19 24.35
N SER A 206 21.37 12.26 24.91
CA SER A 206 21.56 12.46 26.35
C SER A 206 21.29 13.91 26.75
N ASP A 207 20.85 14.16 27.99
CA ASP A 207 20.69 15.53 28.52
C ASP A 207 22.01 16.32 28.58
N SER A 208 23.15 15.63 28.51
CA SER A 208 24.48 16.23 28.47
C SER A 208 24.89 16.79 27.11
N ASP A 209 24.19 16.42 26.04
CA ASP A 209 24.41 16.99 24.72
C ASP A 209 23.65 18.31 24.63
N SER A 210 24.33 19.41 24.96
CA SER A 210 23.77 20.76 25.12
C SER A 210 23.05 21.33 23.88
N ASP A 211 23.00 20.60 22.76
CA ASP A 211 22.42 21.01 21.47
C ASP A 211 21.72 19.89 20.69
N SER A 212 21.16 18.85 21.32
CA SER A 212 20.52 17.78 20.55
C SER A 212 19.11 18.14 20.01
N ASP A 213 19.05 18.60 18.76
CA ASP A 213 17.81 18.99 18.07
C ASP A 213 16.74 17.88 18.05
N SER A 214 17.14 16.61 17.99
CA SER A 214 16.19 15.48 17.89
C SER A 214 15.39 15.24 19.16
N LYS A 215 15.99 15.36 20.35
CA LYS A 215 15.27 15.18 21.62
C LYS A 215 14.27 16.32 21.84
N LYS A 216 14.68 17.57 21.57
CA LYS A 216 13.81 18.74 21.66
C LYS A 216 12.57 18.60 20.77
N ILE A 217 12.77 18.21 19.51
CA ILE A 217 11.67 17.91 18.58
C ILE A 217 10.77 16.81 19.12
N ALA A 218 11.35 15.71 19.62
CA ALA A 218 10.57 14.58 20.12
C ALA A 218 9.69 14.96 21.33
N ASP A 219 10.25 15.67 22.32
CA ASP A 219 9.52 16.09 23.50
C ASP A 219 8.40 17.08 23.14
N LYS A 220 8.68 18.04 22.24
CA LYS A 220 7.67 18.97 21.74
C LYS A 220 6.58 18.28 20.93
N LEU A 221 6.93 17.28 20.13
CA LEU A 221 5.95 16.49 19.38
C LEU A 221 5.05 15.67 20.31
N LYS A 222 5.59 15.07 21.38
CA LYS A 222 4.78 14.37 22.41
C LYS A 222 3.84 15.33 23.14
N GLU A 223 4.33 16.51 23.52
CA GLU A 223 3.51 17.57 24.12
C GLU A 223 2.38 17.97 23.16
N TYR A 224 2.71 18.16 21.87
CA TYR A 224 1.74 18.50 20.83
C TYR A 224 0.66 17.44 20.66
N VAL A 225 1.04 16.16 20.59
CA VAL A 225 0.09 15.04 20.46
C VAL A 225 -0.80 14.91 21.70
N SER A 226 -0.23 15.01 22.90
CA SER A 226 -0.98 14.83 24.15
C SER A 226 -1.96 15.97 24.45
N SER A 227 -1.64 17.20 23.99
CA SER A 227 -2.49 18.38 24.14
C SER A 227 -3.38 18.68 22.92
N TYR A 228 -3.34 17.82 21.89
CA TYR A 228 -4.04 18.07 20.64
C TYR A 228 -5.55 18.10 20.81
N ASN A 229 -6.15 19.26 20.53
CA ASN A 229 -7.57 19.53 20.74
C ASN A 229 -8.26 20.14 19.50
N LYS A 230 -7.57 20.19 18.36
CA LYS A 230 -8.16 20.71 17.12
C LYS A 230 -9.19 19.73 16.57
N GLU A 231 -10.26 20.26 15.97
CA GLU A 231 -11.29 19.46 15.30
C GLU A 231 -10.76 18.74 14.05
N SER A 232 -9.91 19.42 13.28
CA SER A 232 -9.22 18.84 12.11
C SER A 232 -7.84 18.30 12.51
N ILE A 233 -7.56 17.05 12.12
CA ILE A 233 -6.27 16.39 12.32
C ILE A 233 -5.28 16.78 11.20
N ASN A 234 -4.15 17.38 11.57
CA ASN A 234 -3.07 17.78 10.66
C ASN A 234 -1.90 16.78 10.60
N SER A 235 -1.02 16.92 9.61
CA SER A 235 0.15 16.06 9.35
C SER A 235 1.02 15.84 10.59
N LEU A 236 1.29 16.88 11.38
CA LEU A 236 2.17 16.81 12.55
C LEU A 236 1.62 15.87 13.64
N TYR A 237 0.32 15.96 13.94
CA TYR A 237 -0.33 15.03 14.86
C TYR A 237 -0.27 13.58 14.37
N ARG A 238 -0.54 13.39 13.08
CA ARG A 238 -0.54 12.07 12.42
C ARG A 238 0.82 11.39 12.52
N PHE A 239 1.91 12.12 12.26
CA PHE A 239 3.25 11.58 12.44
C PHE A 239 3.54 11.19 13.89
N GLY A 240 3.09 11.98 14.86
CA GLY A 240 3.22 11.64 16.28
C GLY A 240 2.51 10.34 16.66
N ARG A 241 1.27 10.16 16.20
CA ARG A 241 0.48 8.92 16.40
C ARG A 241 1.10 7.72 15.68
N TYR A 242 1.65 7.96 14.51
CA TYR A 242 2.34 6.96 13.71
C TYR A 242 3.64 6.47 14.37
N ILE A 243 4.44 7.38 14.97
CA ILE A 243 5.61 7.03 15.78
C ILE A 243 5.20 6.13 16.96
N ASP A 244 4.17 6.54 17.71
CA ASP A 244 3.66 5.79 18.87
C ASP A 244 3.21 4.38 18.48
N PHE A 245 2.45 4.27 17.40
CA PHE A 245 2.01 2.99 16.85
C PHE A 245 3.21 2.06 16.53
N TRP A 246 4.23 2.56 15.79
CA TRP A 246 5.39 1.75 15.40
C TRP A 246 6.17 1.24 16.60
N ASN A 247 6.38 2.11 17.60
CA ASN A 247 7.06 1.72 18.83
C ASN A 247 6.28 0.64 19.60
N LYS A 248 4.96 0.76 19.66
CA LYS A 248 4.10 -0.26 20.29
C LYS A 248 4.12 -1.58 19.54
N LEU A 249 4.08 -1.56 18.20
CA LEU A 249 4.13 -2.76 17.38
C LEU A 249 5.41 -3.56 17.65
N PHE A 250 6.58 -2.91 17.62
CA PHE A 250 7.84 -3.58 17.90
C PHE A 250 8.00 -4.00 19.37
N SER A 251 7.49 -3.21 20.32
CA SER A 251 7.57 -3.55 21.74
C SER A 251 6.78 -4.81 22.07
N GLU A 252 5.57 -4.93 21.51
CA GLU A 252 4.64 -6.01 21.84
C GLU A 252 4.84 -7.28 21.01
N HIS A 253 5.52 -7.19 19.86
CA HIS A 253 5.64 -8.28 18.88
C HIS A 253 7.07 -8.55 18.40
N SER A 254 8.10 -8.04 19.10
CA SER A 254 9.51 -8.18 18.72
C SER A 254 9.92 -9.61 18.35
N SER A 255 9.52 -10.62 19.14
CA SER A 255 9.85 -12.02 18.87
C SER A 255 9.32 -12.50 17.52
N GLN A 256 8.04 -12.26 17.24
CA GLN A 256 7.41 -12.66 15.98
C GLN A 256 8.03 -11.93 14.78
N LEU A 257 8.22 -10.62 14.92
CA LEU A 257 8.76 -9.77 13.86
C LEU A 257 10.23 -10.11 13.54
N ASN A 258 11.01 -10.50 14.55
CA ASN A 258 12.36 -11.01 14.37
C ASN A 258 12.39 -12.35 13.64
N GLU A 259 11.47 -13.27 13.96
CA GLU A 259 11.33 -14.55 13.26
C GLU A 259 10.99 -14.36 11.78
N LEU A 260 10.12 -13.40 11.48
CA LEU A 260 9.76 -13.01 10.11
C LEU A 260 10.88 -12.23 9.39
N LYS A 261 11.97 -11.88 10.09
CA LYS A 261 13.06 -11.04 9.59
C LYS A 261 12.53 -9.75 8.98
N ILE A 262 11.59 -9.08 9.66
CA ILE A 262 10.94 -7.87 9.16
C ILE A 262 11.95 -6.77 8.77
N GLU A 263 13.12 -6.74 9.42
CA GLU A 263 14.20 -5.78 9.12
C GLU A 263 14.77 -5.91 7.70
N GLU A 264 14.70 -7.09 7.09
CA GLU A 264 15.12 -7.24 5.69
C GLU A 264 14.14 -6.53 4.72
N TRP A 265 12.89 -6.35 5.15
CA TRP A 265 11.81 -5.72 4.39
C TRP A 265 11.69 -4.22 4.68
N ILE A 266 11.88 -3.83 5.95
CA ILE A 266 12.11 -2.45 6.39
C ILE A 266 13.59 -2.16 6.13
N LYS A 267 13.94 -2.06 4.83
CA LYS A 267 15.33 -1.98 4.34
C LYS A 267 16.18 -1.00 5.19
N LYS A 268 17.43 -1.39 5.44
CA LYS A 268 18.46 -0.53 6.06
C LYS A 268 19.18 0.40 5.06
N ASP A 269 18.73 0.43 3.80
CA ASP A 269 19.39 1.07 2.66
C ASP A 269 18.46 1.98 1.86
N LYS A 270 18.99 3.15 1.46
CA LYS A 270 18.41 4.26 0.66
C LYS A 270 17.36 3.86 -0.42
N LEU A 271 16.10 3.57 -0.05
CA LEU A 271 15.07 3.31 -1.06
C LEU A 271 14.80 4.53 -1.96
N PHE A 272 15.08 5.73 -1.45
CA PHE A 272 14.97 6.98 -2.17
C PHE A 272 16.27 7.51 -2.74
N SER A 273 17.38 6.75 -2.77
CA SER A 273 18.56 7.28 -3.45
C SER A 273 18.49 7.07 -4.96
N LEU A 274 17.88 8.03 -5.62
CA LEU A 274 18.04 8.29 -7.04
C LEU A 274 19.41 8.90 -7.35
N LYS A 275 20.13 9.39 -6.34
CA LYS A 275 21.44 10.07 -6.42
C LYS A 275 21.42 11.38 -7.22
N GLU A 276 20.65 11.47 -8.30
CA GLU A 276 20.57 12.64 -9.20
C GLU A 276 19.39 13.58 -8.88
N HIS A 277 18.28 13.09 -8.32
CA HIS A 277 17.06 13.89 -8.08
C HIS A 277 16.56 13.89 -6.62
N ASP A 278 17.34 13.32 -5.70
CA ASP A 278 16.92 13.11 -4.31
C ASP A 278 16.53 14.42 -3.66
N GLU A 279 17.38 15.44 -3.78
CA GLU A 279 17.19 16.74 -3.14
C GLU A 279 15.95 17.47 -3.67
N ALA A 280 15.72 17.46 -4.98
CA ALA A 280 14.57 18.11 -5.58
C ALA A 280 13.25 17.47 -5.12
N ILE A 281 13.19 16.13 -5.15
CA ILE A 281 12.03 15.36 -4.69
C ILE A 281 11.81 15.56 -3.19
N ALA A 282 12.87 15.58 -2.39
CA ALA A 282 12.80 15.86 -0.95
C ALA A 282 12.11 17.19 -0.63
N LYS A 283 12.53 18.24 -1.34
CA LYS A 283 12.03 19.61 -1.15
C LYS A 283 10.57 19.69 -1.57
N LYS A 284 10.23 19.18 -2.76
CA LYS A 284 8.85 19.11 -3.24
C LYS A 284 7.96 18.32 -2.28
N TYR A 285 8.47 17.19 -1.78
CA TYR A 285 7.80 16.39 -0.77
C TYR A 285 7.53 17.21 0.49
N ALA A 286 8.57 17.68 1.19
CA ALA A 286 8.42 18.42 2.45
C ALA A 286 7.47 19.62 2.34
N ASN A 287 7.49 20.34 1.22
CA ASN A 287 6.61 21.47 0.96
C ASN A 287 5.15 21.08 0.68
N THR A 288 4.91 19.88 0.18
CA THR A 288 3.56 19.37 -0.10
C THR A 288 2.87 18.86 1.17
N VAL A 289 3.66 18.31 2.10
CA VAL A 289 3.20 17.56 3.28
C VAL A 289 2.71 18.42 4.43
N PHE A 290 3.42 19.51 4.68
CA PHE A 290 3.19 20.35 5.85
C PHE A 290 2.54 21.66 5.42
N THR A 291 1.56 22.08 6.19
CA THR A 291 1.07 23.46 6.12
C THR A 291 2.14 24.43 6.61
N THR A 292 2.01 25.70 6.21
CA THR A 292 2.88 26.78 6.73
C THR A 292 2.87 26.86 8.26
N GLU A 293 1.72 26.58 8.89
CA GLU A 293 1.62 26.53 10.36
C GLU A 293 2.50 25.42 10.96
N GLU A 294 2.46 24.22 10.38
CA GLU A 294 3.24 23.08 10.86
C GLU A 294 4.74 23.28 10.67
N ILE A 295 5.16 23.84 9.52
CA ILE A 295 6.56 24.22 9.31
C ILE A 295 7.01 25.25 10.35
N ASN A 296 6.19 26.24 10.68
CA ASN A 296 6.51 27.23 11.71
C ASN A 296 6.64 26.60 13.10
N ASN A 297 5.78 25.65 13.45
CA ASN A 297 5.88 24.90 14.70
C ASN A 297 7.21 24.11 14.75
N LEU A 298 7.54 23.38 13.68
CA LEU A 298 8.78 22.60 13.59
C LEU A 298 10.03 23.49 13.69
N ASN A 299 10.04 24.63 13.00
CA ASN A 299 11.10 25.63 13.11
C ASN A 299 11.25 26.15 14.54
N SER A 300 10.13 26.45 15.21
CA SER A 300 10.14 26.90 16.60
C SER A 300 10.66 25.85 17.58
N TRP A 301 10.39 24.56 17.34
CA TRP A 301 10.85 23.47 18.20
C TRP A 301 12.33 23.17 18.03
N ASN A 302 12.85 23.40 16.82
CA ASN A 302 14.25 23.20 16.48
C ASN A 302 15.18 24.30 17.05
N GLY A 303 14.64 25.47 17.41
CA GLY A 303 15.41 26.58 18.00
C GLY A 303 15.97 27.56 16.96
N ASN A 304 17.26 27.92 17.04
CA ASN A 304 17.88 28.98 16.23
C ASN A 304 18.24 28.57 14.78
N GLY A 305 17.66 27.49 14.26
CA GLY A 305 17.86 27.01 12.89
C GLY A 305 16.56 26.50 12.28
N GLY A 306 16.37 26.73 10.98
CA GLY A 306 15.22 26.18 10.26
C GLY A 306 15.21 24.65 10.32
N TRP A 307 14.08 24.06 10.68
CA TRP A 307 13.87 22.62 10.67
C TRP A 307 14.05 22.09 9.25
N LYS A 308 14.70 20.93 9.14
CA LYS A 308 14.82 20.18 7.91
C LYS A 308 14.29 18.77 8.15
N SER A 309 13.48 18.27 7.23
CA SER A 309 13.09 16.87 7.23
C SER A 309 14.33 15.97 7.24
N ASN A 310 14.21 14.79 7.86
CA ASN A 310 15.32 13.82 7.93
C ASN A 310 15.87 13.47 6.53
N TYR A 311 15.01 13.54 5.51
CA TYR A 311 15.38 13.43 4.12
C TYR A 311 16.38 14.52 3.68
N LEU A 312 16.15 15.78 4.05
CA LEU A 312 16.96 16.94 3.64
C LEU A 312 18.22 17.15 4.49
N SER A 313 18.21 16.71 5.75
CA SER A 313 19.34 16.90 6.68
C SER A 313 20.54 16.00 6.35
N THR A 314 20.31 14.89 5.64
CA THR A 314 21.32 13.88 5.35
C THR A 314 21.90 13.94 3.94
N LEU A 315 21.69 15.01 3.14
CA LEU A 315 22.06 15.06 1.71
C LEU A 315 23.50 14.63 1.35
N SER A 316 24.49 14.81 2.22
CA SER A 316 25.88 14.33 2.00
C SER A 316 26.11 12.84 2.30
N THR A 317 25.16 12.17 2.96
CA THR A 317 25.28 10.77 3.42
C THR A 317 24.01 9.92 3.22
N LEU A 318 22.86 10.49 2.84
CA LEU A 318 21.51 9.93 2.67
C LEU A 318 21.47 8.43 2.96
N SER A 319 21.62 7.96 4.20
CA SER A 319 21.98 6.54 4.39
C SER A 319 20.75 5.64 4.40
N LYS A 320 19.58 6.21 4.73
CA LYS A 320 18.32 5.49 4.94
C LYS A 320 17.16 6.45 4.66
N THR A 321 16.45 6.26 3.56
CA THR A 321 15.23 7.03 3.27
C THR A 321 14.30 6.13 2.48
N HIS A 322 13.14 5.80 3.06
CA HIS A 322 12.06 5.05 2.42
C HIS A 322 10.76 5.83 2.51
N HIS A 323 9.78 5.37 1.73
CA HIS A 323 8.36 5.71 1.73
C HIS A 323 7.86 6.70 2.76
N PRO A 324 7.45 7.90 2.35
CA PRO A 324 6.96 8.82 3.32
C PRO A 324 5.51 8.47 3.68
N ALA A 325 5.20 8.55 4.97
CA ALA A 325 3.92 8.15 5.50
C ALA A 325 2.88 9.26 5.36
N LEU A 326 2.24 9.43 4.18
CA LEU A 326 1.12 10.35 4.03
C LEU A 326 0.00 9.87 3.11
N GLU A 327 -1.14 10.53 3.22
CA GLU A 327 -2.39 10.33 2.50
C GLU A 327 -2.58 11.48 1.49
N GLN A 328 -3.50 11.34 0.54
CA GLN A 328 -3.73 12.26 -0.60
C GLN A 328 -3.79 13.74 -0.19
N THR A 329 -2.84 14.53 -0.69
CA THR A 329 -2.89 16.00 -0.65
C THR A 329 -3.31 16.55 -2.01
N THR A 330 -4.62 16.74 -2.20
CA THR A 330 -5.12 17.70 -3.21
C THR A 330 -5.09 19.14 -2.68
N ILE A 331 -5.09 19.29 -1.35
CA ILE A 331 -4.88 20.50 -0.57
C ILE A 331 -3.88 20.13 0.55
N PRO A 332 -2.87 20.98 0.89
CA PRO A 332 -1.97 20.72 2.01
C PRO A 332 -2.76 20.46 3.31
N GLY A 333 -2.57 19.30 3.92
CA GLY A 333 -3.23 18.92 5.18
C GLY A 333 -4.59 18.22 5.06
N GLU A 334 -5.12 18.00 3.86
CA GLU A 334 -6.30 17.13 3.66
C GLU A 334 -5.89 15.65 3.50
N ALA A 335 -6.81 14.72 3.79
CA ALA A 335 -6.63 13.27 3.64
C ALA A 335 -7.84 12.66 2.92
N PRO A 336 -7.62 11.82 1.91
CA PRO A 336 -8.35 10.53 1.96
C PRO A 336 -7.55 9.21 1.87
N LEU A 337 -8.26 8.20 2.39
CA LEU A 337 -8.25 6.72 2.37
C LEU A 337 -7.15 5.95 1.60
N ALA A 338 -6.38 5.19 2.38
CA ALA A 338 -5.18 4.43 2.04
C ALA A 338 -5.24 3.42 0.86
N GLU A 339 -4.11 3.41 0.16
CA GLU A 339 -3.56 2.44 -0.78
C GLU A 339 -2.06 2.27 -0.47
N GLY A 340 -1.40 1.23 -0.99
CA GLY A 340 0.04 1.06 -0.74
C GLY A 340 0.78 0.13 -1.68
N ALA A 341 2.10 0.16 -1.57
CA ALA A 341 3.09 -0.54 -2.37
C ALA A 341 3.29 -2.02 -1.97
N GLN A 342 3.97 -2.81 -2.80
CA GLN A 342 4.27 -4.23 -2.52
C GLN A 342 4.96 -4.48 -1.16
N LYS A 343 5.96 -3.66 -0.81
CA LYS A 343 6.70 -3.84 0.46
C LYS A 343 5.80 -3.62 1.65
N GLU A 344 4.91 -2.65 1.52
CA GLU A 344 3.90 -2.37 2.52
C GLU A 344 3.00 -3.59 2.71
N VAL A 345 2.76 -4.37 1.67
CA VAL A 345 1.90 -5.56 1.78
C VAL A 345 2.57 -6.73 2.46
N VAL A 346 3.88 -6.90 2.28
CA VAL A 346 4.62 -7.90 3.05
C VAL A 346 4.73 -7.48 4.51
N ILE A 347 4.98 -6.21 4.79
CA ILE A 347 5.05 -5.73 6.17
C ILE A 347 3.67 -5.81 6.84
N PHE A 348 2.60 -5.46 6.13
CA PHE A 348 1.23 -5.61 6.62
C PHE A 348 0.86 -7.07 6.85
N LEU A 349 1.24 -7.98 5.94
CA LEU A 349 1.13 -9.43 6.14
C LEU A 349 1.88 -9.89 7.41
N PHE A 350 3.08 -9.37 7.63
CA PHE A 350 3.91 -9.73 8.80
C PHE A 350 3.31 -9.23 10.10
N GLN A 351 2.83 -7.98 10.13
CA GLN A 351 2.07 -7.43 11.25
C GLN A 351 0.84 -8.32 11.54
N PHE A 352 0.06 -8.62 10.50
CA PHE A 352 -1.17 -9.39 10.62
C PHE A 352 -0.88 -10.81 11.16
N ALA A 353 0.16 -11.46 10.64
CA ALA A 353 0.59 -12.78 11.09
C ALA A 353 1.13 -12.77 12.53
N ALA A 354 1.85 -11.73 12.95
CA ALA A 354 2.32 -11.57 14.32
C ALA A 354 1.17 -11.37 15.32
N LEU A 355 0.13 -10.63 14.92
CA LEU A 355 -1.09 -10.44 15.72
C LEU A 355 -1.87 -11.75 15.83
N LEU A 356 -2.03 -12.49 14.73
CA LEU A 356 -2.66 -13.81 14.72
C LEU A 356 -1.92 -14.82 15.59
N ASP A 357 -0.58 -14.86 15.51
CA ASP A 357 0.24 -15.75 16.35
C ASP A 357 0.02 -15.47 17.84
N LYS A 358 0.07 -14.19 18.26
CA LYS A 358 -0.20 -13.79 19.64
C LYS A 358 -1.62 -14.19 20.07
N TYR A 359 -2.62 -13.94 19.21
CA TYR A 359 -4.00 -14.33 19.48
C TYR A 359 -4.17 -15.85 19.64
N SER A 360 -3.51 -16.64 18.80
CA SER A 360 -3.59 -18.11 18.80
C SER A 360 -3.11 -18.76 20.11
N LYS A 361 -2.30 -18.03 20.89
CA LYS A 361 -1.76 -18.44 22.19
C LYS A 361 -2.69 -18.10 23.36
N GLY A 362 -3.78 -17.36 23.12
CA GLY A 362 -4.74 -16.95 24.14
C GLY A 362 -5.82 -17.99 24.46
N ASN A 363 -6.37 -17.93 25.67
CA ASN A 363 -7.45 -18.84 26.14
C ASN A 363 -8.74 -18.72 25.31
N ASN A 364 -9.10 -17.48 24.92
CA ASN A 364 -10.26 -17.23 24.09
C ASN A 364 -10.14 -17.97 22.76
N PHE A 365 -8.99 -17.89 22.09
CA PHE A 365 -8.77 -18.63 20.84
C PHE A 365 -8.93 -20.15 21.02
N GLN A 366 -8.34 -20.74 22.05
CA GLN A 366 -8.42 -22.19 22.27
C GLN A 366 -9.85 -22.68 22.51
N THR A 367 -10.69 -21.84 23.12
CA THR A 367 -12.11 -22.12 23.36
C THR A 367 -12.92 -21.90 22.09
N GLU A 368 -12.74 -20.74 21.45
CA GLU A 368 -13.53 -20.33 20.31
C GLU A 368 -13.23 -21.20 19.08
N PHE A 369 -11.96 -21.47 18.78
CA PHE A 369 -11.56 -22.16 17.55
C PHE A 369 -11.36 -23.66 17.74
N LYS A 370 -11.74 -24.25 18.89
CA LYS A 370 -11.44 -25.65 19.23
C LYS A 370 -11.71 -26.63 18.09
N ASP A 371 -12.89 -26.51 17.48
CA ASP A 371 -13.38 -27.38 16.40
C ASP A 371 -13.54 -26.61 15.07
N ASP A 372 -12.93 -25.42 14.95
CA ASP A 372 -13.00 -24.59 13.74
C ASP A 372 -11.89 -24.97 12.76
N TYR A 373 -12.24 -25.19 11.49
CA TYR A 373 -11.28 -25.58 10.44
C TYR A 373 -10.16 -24.55 10.21
N ARG A 374 -10.34 -23.29 10.63
CA ARG A 374 -9.33 -22.24 10.51
C ARG A 374 -8.25 -22.32 11.58
N LYS A 375 -8.45 -23.12 12.63
CA LYS A 375 -7.55 -23.19 13.80
C LYS A 375 -6.10 -23.43 13.39
N GLU A 376 -5.86 -24.44 12.56
CA GLU A 376 -4.50 -24.79 12.11
C GLU A 376 -3.86 -23.66 11.31
N PHE A 377 -4.61 -23.02 10.41
CA PHE A 377 -4.11 -21.91 9.60
C PHE A 377 -3.78 -20.68 10.43
N ILE A 378 -4.60 -20.37 11.45
CA ILE A 378 -4.32 -19.28 12.39
C ILE A 378 -3.07 -19.58 13.22
N GLN A 379 -2.91 -20.81 13.71
CA GLN A 379 -1.71 -21.22 14.45
C GLN A 379 -0.43 -21.22 13.60
N ASN A 380 -0.56 -21.43 12.29
CA ASN A 380 0.55 -21.42 11.34
C ASN A 380 0.71 -20.10 10.57
N ALA A 381 -0.04 -19.06 10.92
CA ALA A 381 -0.05 -17.80 10.17
C ALA A 381 1.35 -17.18 10.04
N LEU A 382 2.15 -17.22 11.12
CA LEU A 382 3.52 -16.72 11.14
C LEU A 382 4.43 -17.46 10.15
N LYS A 383 4.37 -18.79 10.15
CA LYS A 383 5.17 -19.64 9.25
C LYS A 383 4.75 -19.48 7.79
N ASN A 384 3.45 -19.39 7.52
CA ASN A 384 2.90 -19.16 6.19
C ASN A 384 3.37 -17.79 5.64
N ALA A 385 3.29 -16.74 6.47
CA ALA A 385 3.78 -15.40 6.14
C ALA A 385 5.28 -15.38 5.85
N ALA A 386 6.10 -16.01 6.70
CA ALA A 386 7.55 -16.14 6.47
C ALA A 386 7.85 -16.81 5.11
N THR A 387 7.13 -17.90 4.80
CA THR A 387 7.30 -18.63 3.54
C THR A 387 6.92 -17.76 2.34
N MET A 388 5.78 -17.05 2.40
CA MET A 388 5.35 -16.11 1.36
C MET A 388 6.37 -15.00 1.11
N GLY A 389 6.89 -14.40 2.19
CA GLY A 389 7.95 -13.39 2.09
C GLY A 389 9.19 -13.93 1.39
N ASN A 390 9.70 -15.09 1.81
CA ASN A 390 10.87 -15.72 1.19
C ASN A 390 10.65 -16.03 -0.30
N ASN A 391 9.51 -16.61 -0.65
CA ASN A 391 9.13 -16.88 -2.03
C ASN A 391 9.19 -15.61 -2.88
N LEU A 392 8.60 -14.52 -2.38
CA LEU A 392 8.55 -13.24 -3.08
C LEU A 392 9.93 -12.61 -3.26
N LYS A 393 10.78 -12.65 -2.23
CA LYS A 393 12.17 -12.16 -2.29
C LYS A 393 12.99 -12.92 -3.32
N THR A 394 12.88 -14.24 -3.32
CA THR A 394 13.52 -15.12 -4.31
C THR A 394 13.02 -14.80 -5.71
N ARG A 395 11.70 -14.67 -5.87
CA ARG A 395 11.08 -14.36 -7.15
C ARG A 395 11.55 -13.02 -7.71
N ILE A 396 11.56 -11.94 -6.93
CA ILE A 396 12.09 -10.63 -7.35
C ILE A 396 13.55 -10.76 -7.83
N THR A 397 14.37 -11.52 -7.11
CA THR A 397 15.77 -11.78 -7.52
C THR A 397 15.84 -12.52 -8.85
N ASN A 398 15.05 -13.57 -9.04
CA ASN A 398 14.99 -14.30 -10.30
C ASN A 398 14.52 -13.43 -11.48
N ILE A 399 13.54 -12.54 -11.24
CA ILE A 399 13.07 -11.57 -12.24
C ILE A 399 14.19 -10.63 -12.65
N ARG A 400 14.91 -10.06 -11.68
CA ARG A 400 16.08 -9.20 -11.92
C ARG A 400 17.16 -9.93 -12.72
N ASP A 401 17.49 -11.16 -12.36
CA ASP A 401 18.52 -11.94 -13.03
C ASP A 401 18.13 -12.25 -14.48
N TYR A 402 16.87 -12.62 -14.72
CA TYR A 402 16.34 -12.77 -16.07
C TYR A 402 16.41 -11.45 -16.85
N PHE A 403 15.98 -10.34 -16.25
CA PHE A 403 16.01 -9.01 -16.88
C PHE A 403 17.43 -8.53 -17.20
N LYS A 404 18.44 -8.92 -16.43
CA LYS A 404 19.85 -8.69 -16.79
C LYS A 404 20.23 -9.45 -18.06
N LYS A 405 19.88 -10.75 -18.14
CA LYS A 405 20.19 -11.59 -19.31
C LYS A 405 19.62 -11.01 -20.61
N ILE A 406 18.40 -10.50 -20.55
CA ILE A 406 17.71 -9.94 -21.73
C ILE A 406 18.02 -8.45 -21.97
N GLY A 407 18.98 -7.86 -21.23
CA GLY A 407 19.41 -6.46 -21.41
C GLY A 407 18.39 -5.40 -21.00
N VAL A 408 17.44 -5.77 -20.13
CA VAL A 408 16.45 -4.85 -19.53
C VAL A 408 17.02 -4.14 -18.31
N VAL A 409 17.74 -4.88 -17.46
CA VAL A 409 18.41 -4.35 -16.26
C VAL A 409 19.91 -4.35 -16.48
N ASP A 410 20.61 -3.34 -15.97
CA ASP A 410 22.07 -3.26 -16.01
C ASP A 410 22.70 -4.51 -15.36
N ASN A 411 23.62 -5.17 -16.05
CA ASN A 411 24.31 -6.37 -15.58
C ASN A 411 24.98 -6.16 -14.21
N GLY A 412 25.49 -4.95 -13.96
CA GLY A 412 26.15 -4.59 -12.70
C GLY A 412 25.20 -4.31 -11.53
N TYR A 413 23.89 -4.16 -11.77
CA TYR A 413 22.94 -3.73 -10.76
C TYR A 413 22.66 -4.81 -9.70
N ASP A 414 23.07 -4.60 -8.45
CA ASP A 414 22.79 -5.56 -7.37
C ASP A 414 22.43 -4.91 -6.02
N PRO A 415 21.13 -4.70 -5.73
CA PRO A 415 20.65 -4.15 -4.47
C PRO A 415 21.17 -4.81 -3.20
N SER A 416 21.72 -6.04 -3.22
CA SER A 416 22.34 -6.63 -2.02
C SER A 416 23.77 -6.17 -1.71
N ASN A 417 24.49 -5.53 -2.65
CA ASN A 417 25.92 -5.20 -2.49
C ASN A 417 26.21 -3.76 -1.98
N GLY A 418 25.19 -3.00 -1.61
CA GLY A 418 25.33 -1.62 -1.10
C GLY A 418 25.67 -0.56 -2.17
N ASN A 419 25.51 0.71 -1.78
CA ASN A 419 25.29 1.87 -2.68
C ASN A 419 26.32 2.18 -3.78
N ASN A 420 27.56 1.71 -3.71
CA ASN A 420 28.59 2.13 -4.67
C ASN A 420 28.62 1.32 -5.97
N SER A 421 27.90 0.20 -6.05
CA SER A 421 27.82 -0.64 -7.27
C SER A 421 26.43 -0.62 -7.96
N ASN A 422 25.43 0.04 -7.35
CA ASN A 422 24.02 -0.03 -7.75
C ASN A 422 23.57 1.02 -8.78
N SER A 423 24.42 1.38 -9.74
CA SER A 423 23.93 2.24 -10.83
C SER A 423 23.01 1.41 -11.74
N ASN A 424 21.76 1.84 -11.89
CA ASN A 424 20.84 1.33 -12.91
C ASN A 424 20.84 2.22 -14.16
N SER A 425 21.87 3.06 -14.35
CA SER A 425 21.92 4.07 -15.42
C SER A 425 21.71 3.51 -16.82
N ASN A 426 22.13 2.26 -17.07
CA ASN A 426 21.96 1.59 -18.35
C ASN A 426 20.71 0.70 -18.44
N SER A 427 19.96 0.54 -17.34
CA SER A 427 18.68 -0.18 -17.36
C SER A 427 17.64 0.57 -18.19
N LYS A 428 16.65 -0.18 -18.70
CA LYS A 428 15.50 0.39 -19.40
C LYS A 428 14.61 1.17 -18.45
N SER A 429 14.05 2.24 -18.98
CA SER A 429 13.11 3.12 -18.29
C SER A 429 11.66 2.71 -18.56
N LEU A 430 10.88 2.58 -17.51
CA LEU A 430 9.45 2.26 -17.59
C LEU A 430 8.64 3.42 -17.03
N ALA A 431 7.68 3.92 -17.81
CA ALA A 431 6.65 4.82 -17.31
C ALA A 431 5.37 4.02 -17.03
N ILE A 432 4.86 4.10 -15.80
CA ILE A 432 3.57 3.50 -15.41
C ILE A 432 2.55 4.61 -15.31
N LEU A 433 1.66 4.66 -16.29
CA LEU A 433 0.66 5.69 -16.45
C LEU A 433 -0.70 5.17 -15.99
N THR A 434 -1.28 5.81 -14.98
CA THR A 434 -2.51 5.36 -14.34
C THR A 434 -3.66 6.29 -14.69
N TYR A 435 -4.73 5.73 -15.24
CA TYR A 435 -6.02 6.39 -15.39
C TYR A 435 -6.95 5.93 -14.28
N PRO A 436 -7.34 6.82 -13.36
CA PRO A 436 -8.26 6.46 -12.31
C PRO A 436 -9.63 6.15 -12.93
N PRO A 437 -10.34 5.14 -12.42
CA PRO A 437 -11.63 4.78 -13.00
C PRO A 437 -12.66 5.89 -12.86
N THR A 438 -13.35 6.20 -13.96
CA THR A 438 -14.40 7.23 -14.00
C THR A 438 -15.50 7.01 -12.96
N SER A 439 -15.78 5.74 -12.61
CA SER A 439 -16.74 5.34 -11.58
C SER A 439 -16.42 5.85 -10.16
N TYR A 440 -15.17 6.21 -9.87
CA TYR A 440 -14.79 6.72 -8.55
C TYR A 440 -15.04 8.23 -8.36
N GLY A 441 -15.37 8.95 -9.43
CA GLY A 441 -15.40 10.41 -9.47
C GLY A 441 -14.05 10.93 -9.96
N ALA A 442 -14.06 11.79 -10.97
CA ALA A 442 -12.91 12.22 -11.78
C ALA A 442 -11.61 12.49 -10.99
N GLY A 443 -10.76 11.47 -10.85
CA GLY A 443 -9.40 11.60 -10.34
C GLY A 443 -8.44 12.14 -11.40
N GLU A 444 -7.21 12.44 -10.99
CA GLU A 444 -6.14 12.83 -11.89
C GLU A 444 -5.48 11.57 -12.48
N ALA A 445 -5.22 11.58 -13.78
CA ALA A 445 -4.29 10.65 -14.41
C ALA A 445 -2.86 10.98 -13.98
N THR A 446 -2.07 9.95 -13.72
CA THR A 446 -0.76 10.09 -13.09
C THR A 446 0.32 9.25 -13.76
N ILE A 447 1.56 9.70 -13.69
CA ILE A 447 2.73 8.83 -13.83
C ILE A 447 3.15 8.41 -12.42
N GLN A 448 3.05 7.11 -12.16
CA GLN A 448 3.40 6.50 -10.89
C GLN A 448 4.90 6.37 -10.76
N SER A 449 5.39 6.54 -9.53
CA SER A 449 6.82 6.53 -9.25
C SER A 449 7.27 5.26 -8.55
N MET A 450 8.56 5.23 -8.20
CA MET A 450 9.11 4.24 -7.28
C MET A 450 8.48 4.24 -5.91
N SER A 451 7.72 5.29 -5.58
CA SER A 451 6.94 5.28 -4.37
C SER A 451 5.92 4.13 -4.44
N LYS A 452 5.01 4.13 -5.40
CA LYS A 452 4.04 3.03 -5.49
C LYS A 452 4.67 1.68 -5.84
N PHE A 453 5.72 1.69 -6.67
CA PHE A 453 6.33 0.47 -7.24
C PHE A 453 7.82 0.31 -6.93
N PRO A 454 8.25 0.26 -5.65
CA PRO A 454 9.68 0.24 -5.30
C PRO A 454 10.35 -1.05 -5.74
N PHE A 455 9.61 -2.15 -5.85
CA PHE A 455 10.13 -3.42 -6.35
C PHE A 455 10.58 -3.35 -7.81
N ILE A 456 9.91 -2.54 -8.65
CA ILE A 456 10.25 -2.39 -10.07
C ILE A 456 11.57 -1.64 -10.20
N TYR A 457 11.71 -0.51 -9.51
CA TYR A 457 12.83 0.39 -9.73
C TYR A 457 14.03 0.13 -8.80
N SER A 458 13.78 -0.25 -7.55
CA SER A 458 14.80 -0.35 -6.51
C SER A 458 15.18 -1.78 -6.10
N ASP A 459 14.37 -2.78 -6.43
CA ASP A 459 14.70 -4.19 -6.16
C ASP A 459 14.99 -4.97 -7.46
N ILE A 460 14.22 -4.74 -8.53
CA ILE A 460 14.48 -5.32 -9.85
C ILE A 460 15.54 -4.50 -10.60
N GLY A 461 15.43 -3.17 -10.59
CA GLY A 461 16.46 -2.27 -11.13
C GLY A 461 16.13 -1.57 -12.44
N LEU A 462 14.84 -1.43 -12.77
CA LEU A 462 14.44 -0.55 -13.87
C LEU A 462 14.66 0.92 -13.51
N ARG A 463 14.72 1.78 -14.53
CA ARG A 463 14.74 3.24 -14.32
C ARG A 463 13.31 3.77 -14.30
N GLN A 464 13.01 4.65 -13.35
CA GLN A 464 11.80 5.45 -13.42
C GLN A 464 12.00 6.66 -14.33
N VAL A 465 10.90 7.28 -14.75
CA VAL A 465 10.91 8.49 -15.56
C VAL A 465 10.77 9.74 -14.68
N PHE A 466 11.38 10.83 -15.14
CA PHE A 466 11.34 12.13 -14.47
C PHE A 466 11.00 13.24 -15.45
N PRO A 467 10.38 14.34 -14.99
CA PRO A 467 10.23 15.51 -15.82
C PRO A 467 11.61 16.15 -16.06
N LYS A 468 11.83 16.69 -17.26
CA LYS A 468 13.11 17.33 -17.66
C LYS A 468 13.51 18.49 -16.75
N ASP A 469 12.52 19.18 -16.17
CA ASP A 469 12.71 20.40 -15.38
C ASP A 469 12.50 20.17 -13.86
N ILE A 470 12.78 18.97 -13.36
CA ILE A 470 12.54 18.59 -11.95
C ILE A 470 13.20 19.52 -10.92
N GLU A 471 14.34 20.13 -11.26
CA GLU A 471 15.10 21.05 -10.41
C GLU A 471 14.49 22.47 -10.34
N THR A 472 13.51 22.78 -11.19
CA THR A 472 12.89 24.11 -11.20
C THR A 472 11.84 24.24 -10.09
N THR A 473 11.99 25.29 -9.27
CA THR A 473 10.95 25.71 -8.32
C THR A 473 9.81 26.39 -9.08
N THR A 474 8.72 25.68 -9.28
CA THR A 474 7.45 26.23 -9.80
C THR A 474 6.52 26.63 -8.65
N SER A 475 5.52 27.46 -8.95
CA SER A 475 4.39 27.66 -8.03
C SER A 475 3.71 26.30 -7.76
N MET A 476 3.12 26.09 -6.58
CA MET A 476 2.41 24.83 -6.27
C MET A 476 1.20 24.59 -7.20
N GLU A 477 0.61 25.65 -7.76
CA GLU A 477 -0.53 25.56 -8.69
C GLU A 477 -0.10 25.03 -10.08
N ASP A 478 1.16 25.27 -10.47
CA ASP A 478 1.74 24.82 -11.75
C ASP A 478 2.59 23.54 -11.62
N ASP A 479 2.75 23.03 -10.39
CA ASP A 479 3.54 21.83 -10.12
C ASP A 479 2.76 20.58 -10.52
N ILE A 480 3.46 19.66 -11.17
CA ILE A 480 2.92 18.35 -11.51
C ILE A 480 3.21 17.34 -10.40
N PHE A 481 4.06 17.68 -9.43
CA PHE A 481 4.33 16.82 -8.28
C PHE A 481 3.12 16.76 -7.35
N SER A 482 2.74 15.57 -6.93
CA SER A 482 1.71 15.37 -5.90
C SER A 482 2.07 14.18 -5.03
N VAL A 483 1.38 14.09 -3.89
CA VAL A 483 1.56 13.05 -2.88
C VAL A 483 0.19 12.53 -2.50
N ASP A 484 0.07 11.22 -2.43
CA ASP A 484 -1.02 10.54 -1.78
C ASP A 484 -0.58 9.33 -0.96
N ASP A 485 -1.58 8.54 -0.60
CA ASP A 485 -1.43 7.27 0.06
C ASP A 485 -0.62 6.23 -0.72
N ASN A 486 -0.55 6.33 -2.05
CA ASN A 486 0.35 5.55 -2.88
C ASN A 486 1.78 6.11 -2.92
N GLY A 487 2.05 7.20 -2.19
CA GLY A 487 3.31 7.93 -2.18
C GLY A 487 3.29 9.12 -3.13
N TRP A 488 4.45 9.52 -3.66
CA TRP A 488 4.53 10.64 -4.59
C TRP A 488 4.40 10.21 -6.05
N TRP A 489 3.86 11.08 -6.90
CA TRP A 489 3.60 10.82 -8.32
C TRP A 489 3.54 12.13 -9.13
N TRP A 490 3.38 12.00 -10.44
CA TRP A 490 3.32 13.15 -11.36
C TRP A 490 1.96 13.28 -12.04
N LYS A 491 1.27 14.39 -11.81
CA LYS A 491 0.00 14.77 -12.45
C LYS A 491 0.19 14.99 -13.94
N ILE A 492 -0.61 14.31 -14.74
CA ILE A 492 -0.62 14.45 -16.21
C ILE A 492 -2.00 14.78 -16.78
N GLY A 493 -2.92 15.27 -15.93
CA GLY A 493 -4.24 15.78 -16.31
C GLY A 493 -5.39 14.86 -15.90
N LYS A 494 -6.63 15.21 -16.28
CA LYS A 494 -7.85 14.44 -15.97
C LYS A 494 -8.19 13.46 -17.11
N ALA A 495 -9.47 13.30 -17.43
CA ALA A 495 -9.95 12.37 -18.45
C ALA A 495 -9.31 12.56 -19.84
N ASP A 496 -9.06 13.81 -20.25
CA ASP A 496 -8.48 14.11 -21.57
C ASP A 496 -6.95 14.16 -21.59
N LEU A 497 -6.29 13.91 -20.44
CA LEU A 497 -4.89 14.27 -20.17
C LEU A 497 -4.58 15.76 -20.41
N ASP A 498 -3.47 16.22 -19.85
CA ASP A 498 -2.88 17.51 -20.15
C ASP A 498 -1.62 17.29 -21.00
N PRO A 499 -1.67 17.56 -22.32
CA PRO A 499 -0.51 17.41 -23.18
C PRO A 499 0.71 18.21 -22.72
N SER A 500 0.51 19.36 -22.06
CA SER A 500 1.62 20.19 -21.56
C SER A 500 2.39 19.50 -20.44
N HIS A 501 1.69 18.73 -19.59
CA HIS A 501 2.31 17.95 -18.52
C HIS A 501 3.07 16.74 -19.08
N LEU A 502 2.51 16.05 -20.08
CA LEU A 502 3.19 14.92 -20.74
C LEU A 502 4.45 15.34 -21.49
N LEU A 503 4.47 16.55 -22.08
CA LEU A 503 5.65 17.10 -22.73
C LEU A 503 6.83 17.30 -21.76
N LYS A 504 6.58 17.48 -20.46
CA LYS A 504 7.65 17.54 -19.45
C LYS A 504 8.46 16.24 -19.36
N PHE A 505 7.89 15.11 -19.78
CA PHE A 505 8.52 13.78 -19.77
C PHE A 505 8.96 13.30 -21.15
N GLU A 506 9.05 14.21 -22.11
CA GLU A 506 9.22 13.86 -23.51
C GLU A 506 10.54 13.10 -23.78
N GLY A 507 10.48 11.87 -24.29
CA GLY A 507 11.65 11.04 -24.58
C GLY A 507 12.36 10.49 -23.34
N THR A 508 11.64 10.27 -22.23
CA THR A 508 12.23 9.78 -20.98
C THR A 508 12.07 8.26 -20.79
N ALA A 509 11.11 7.63 -21.46
CA ALA A 509 10.75 6.21 -21.30
C ALA A 509 11.25 5.33 -22.46
N ASP A 510 11.67 4.10 -22.15
CA ASP A 510 11.89 3.05 -23.15
C ASP A 510 10.58 2.29 -23.43
N ASN A 511 9.78 2.09 -22.37
CA ASN A 511 8.47 1.44 -22.43
C ASN A 511 7.43 2.21 -21.61
N VAL A 512 6.17 2.06 -22.01
CA VAL A 512 5.01 2.63 -21.29
C VAL A 512 4.02 1.53 -20.94
N LEU A 513 3.58 1.51 -19.69
CA LEU A 513 2.48 0.70 -19.21
C LEU A 513 1.29 1.62 -18.87
N ILE A 514 0.18 1.43 -19.55
CA ILE A 514 -1.08 2.13 -19.31
C ILE A 514 -1.96 1.25 -18.41
N LEU A 515 -2.37 1.79 -17.28
CA LEU A 515 -3.27 1.16 -16.32
C LEU A 515 -4.62 1.85 -16.38
N ALA A 516 -5.66 1.15 -16.82
CA ALA A 516 -7.02 1.68 -16.89
C ALA A 516 -8.03 0.54 -16.72
N ASN A 517 -9.26 0.86 -16.29
CA ASN A 517 -10.32 -0.14 -16.37
C ASN A 517 -10.70 -0.40 -17.84
N PRO A 518 -11.28 -1.57 -18.17
CA PRO A 518 -11.63 -1.91 -19.54
C PRO A 518 -12.51 -0.87 -20.23
N GLU A 519 -13.44 -0.27 -19.49
CA GLU A 519 -14.32 0.81 -19.95
C GLU A 519 -13.53 2.07 -20.29
N ASP A 520 -12.68 2.55 -19.39
CA ASP A 520 -11.85 3.75 -19.63
C ASP A 520 -10.84 3.52 -20.76
N TRP A 521 -10.24 2.32 -20.82
CA TRP A 521 -9.36 1.93 -21.91
C TRP A 521 -10.09 1.93 -23.27
N SER A 522 -11.36 1.54 -23.28
CA SER A 522 -12.16 1.55 -24.51
C SER A 522 -12.37 2.96 -25.06
N LEU A 523 -12.42 3.97 -24.19
CA LEU A 523 -12.50 5.39 -24.55
C LEU A 523 -11.14 5.92 -25.01
N LEU A 524 -10.07 5.57 -24.28
CA LEU A 524 -8.72 6.01 -24.58
C LEU A 524 -8.22 5.49 -25.94
N LYS A 525 -8.52 4.23 -26.26
CA LYS A 525 -8.02 3.59 -27.49
C LYS A 525 -8.69 4.10 -28.78
N ASP A 526 -9.59 5.08 -28.72
CA ASP A 526 -10.11 5.73 -29.92
C ASP A 526 -8.95 6.37 -30.71
N LYS A 527 -8.85 6.03 -32.00
CA LYS A 527 -7.86 6.57 -32.95
C LYS A 527 -7.86 8.10 -33.07
N ASN A 528 -8.95 8.77 -32.68
CA ASN A 528 -9.08 10.22 -32.66
C ASN A 528 -8.68 10.83 -31.31
N SER A 529 -8.42 10.03 -30.28
CA SER A 529 -7.97 10.50 -28.97
C SER A 529 -6.61 11.21 -29.08
N SER A 530 -6.60 12.53 -28.84
CA SER A 530 -5.38 13.32 -28.68
C SER A 530 -4.60 12.90 -27.43
N ALA A 531 -5.30 12.40 -26.41
CA ALA A 531 -4.74 11.95 -25.15
C ALA A 531 -3.77 10.78 -25.37
N VAL A 532 -4.21 9.69 -26.03
CA VAL A 532 -3.34 8.52 -26.26
C VAL A 532 -2.20 8.81 -27.22
N LYS A 533 -2.39 9.68 -28.21
CA LYS A 533 -1.30 10.14 -29.07
C LYS A 533 -0.21 10.84 -28.27
N SER A 534 -0.61 11.69 -27.32
CA SER A 534 0.32 12.45 -26.45
C SER A 534 1.14 11.56 -25.53
N ILE A 535 0.66 10.36 -25.15
CA ILE A 535 1.46 9.38 -24.40
C ILE A 535 2.69 8.94 -25.21
N GLY A 536 2.61 8.95 -26.54
CA GLY A 536 3.75 8.64 -27.43
C GLY A 536 4.95 9.55 -27.22
N ASN A 537 4.72 10.77 -26.73
CA ASN A 537 5.79 11.72 -26.43
C ASN A 537 6.73 11.21 -25.33
N LEU A 538 6.28 10.30 -24.45
CA LEU A 538 7.12 9.73 -23.39
C LEU A 538 8.29 8.90 -23.96
N LEU A 539 8.15 8.28 -25.14
CA LEU A 539 9.08 7.28 -25.65
C LEU A 539 10.36 7.89 -26.26
N LYS A 540 11.53 7.33 -25.91
CA LYS A 540 12.87 7.74 -26.37
C LYS A 540 13.06 7.63 -27.89
N ASN A 541 12.68 6.49 -28.48
CA ASN A 541 12.90 6.21 -29.90
C ASN A 541 11.67 6.62 -30.72
N ARG A 542 11.64 7.89 -31.11
CA ARG A 542 10.56 8.51 -31.90
C ARG A 542 10.64 8.09 -33.37
N THR A 543 9.78 7.17 -33.79
CA THR A 543 9.54 6.95 -35.23
C THR A 543 8.18 7.47 -35.69
N SER A 544 7.25 7.79 -34.78
CA SER A 544 6.03 8.55 -35.07
C SER A 544 5.49 9.15 -33.78
N ASN A 545 5.11 10.43 -33.77
CA ASN A 545 4.52 11.15 -32.63
C ASN A 545 3.15 10.59 -32.16
N ASN A 546 2.75 9.42 -32.65
CA ASN A 546 1.49 8.79 -32.36
C ASN A 546 1.74 7.36 -31.91
N ILE A 547 1.24 7.03 -30.72
CA ILE A 547 0.92 5.65 -30.39
C ILE A 547 -0.19 5.20 -31.34
N ASP A 548 -0.08 3.97 -31.83
CA ASP A 548 -1.15 3.27 -32.53
C ASP A 548 -1.92 2.45 -31.48
N PRO A 549 -3.13 2.87 -31.07
CA PRO A 549 -3.88 2.17 -30.03
C PRO A 549 -4.17 0.71 -30.38
N HIS A 550 -4.20 0.35 -31.67
CA HIS A 550 -4.43 -1.01 -32.12
C HIS A 550 -3.19 -1.92 -31.99
N LYS A 551 -1.99 -1.33 -31.84
CA LYS A 551 -0.75 -2.07 -31.57
C LYS A 551 -0.44 -2.19 -30.09
N VAL A 552 -1.17 -1.49 -29.23
CA VAL A 552 -1.03 -1.68 -27.77
C VAL A 552 -1.30 -3.15 -27.44
N ASN A 553 -0.45 -3.73 -26.59
CA ASN A 553 -0.40 -5.16 -26.28
C ASN A 553 0.17 -6.09 -27.36
N THR A 554 0.39 -5.64 -28.60
CA THR A 554 1.06 -6.48 -29.60
C THR A 554 2.55 -6.69 -29.27
N GLU A 555 3.10 -7.78 -29.76
CA GLU A 555 4.49 -8.16 -29.52
C GLU A 555 5.48 -7.11 -30.08
N GLY A 556 6.55 -6.81 -29.31
CA GLY A 556 7.54 -5.81 -29.71
C GLY A 556 7.08 -4.35 -29.75
N TYR A 557 5.79 -4.06 -29.52
CA TYR A 557 5.31 -2.68 -29.44
C TYR A 557 5.57 -2.11 -28.04
N PRO A 558 6.22 -0.95 -27.87
CA PRO A 558 6.77 -0.49 -26.59
C PRO A 558 5.71 -0.01 -25.57
N VAL A 559 4.43 -0.18 -25.89
CA VAL A 559 3.30 0.25 -25.06
C VAL A 559 2.42 -0.95 -24.75
N LYS A 560 2.15 -1.16 -23.46
CA LYS A 560 1.23 -2.18 -22.96
C LYS A 560 0.09 -1.54 -22.18
N TYR A 561 -1.04 -2.21 -22.17
CA TYR A 561 -2.22 -1.91 -21.39
C TYR A 561 -2.46 -3.05 -20.40
N ASN A 562 -2.78 -2.71 -19.15
CA ASN A 562 -3.27 -3.66 -18.16
C ASN A 562 -4.42 -3.06 -17.32
N LYS A 563 -5.19 -3.93 -16.67
CA LYS A 563 -6.32 -3.57 -15.82
C LYS A 563 -5.83 -2.81 -14.59
N TYR A 564 -6.40 -1.62 -14.36
CA TYR A 564 -6.10 -0.77 -13.20
C TYR A 564 -6.17 -1.53 -11.87
N HIS A 565 -7.25 -2.27 -11.64
CA HIS A 565 -7.48 -2.92 -10.35
C HIS A 565 -6.38 -3.90 -9.91
N LEU A 566 -5.73 -4.62 -10.84
CA LEU A 566 -4.61 -5.50 -10.47
C LEU A 566 -3.40 -4.69 -9.98
N TRP A 567 -3.04 -3.64 -10.70
CA TRP A 567 -1.83 -2.85 -10.46
C TRP A 567 -2.00 -1.77 -9.39
N ASN A 568 -3.24 -1.47 -9.02
CA ASN A 568 -3.59 -0.46 -8.05
C ASN A 568 -4.03 -1.09 -6.73
N GLU A 569 -5.11 -1.88 -6.79
CA GLU A 569 -5.76 -2.45 -5.61
C GLU A 569 -5.14 -3.80 -5.24
N GLY A 570 -4.78 -4.59 -6.25
CA GLY A 570 -4.15 -5.90 -6.08
C GLY A 570 -2.76 -5.85 -5.44
N LEU A 571 -2.10 -4.68 -5.39
CA LEU A 571 -0.84 -4.55 -4.65
C LEU A 571 -0.99 -5.01 -3.20
N ARG A 572 -2.19 -4.82 -2.62
CA ARG A 572 -2.59 -5.14 -1.23
C ARG A 572 -2.60 -6.62 -0.87
N SER A 573 -2.51 -7.48 -1.88
CA SER A 573 -2.71 -8.92 -1.75
C SER A 573 -1.49 -9.69 -2.26
N PRO A 574 -0.90 -10.60 -1.46
CA PRO A 574 0.15 -11.51 -1.92
C PRO A 574 -0.23 -12.32 -3.18
N ILE A 575 -1.51 -12.66 -3.34
CA ILE A 575 -2.02 -13.34 -4.54
C ILE A 575 -1.89 -12.43 -5.76
N ALA A 576 -2.49 -11.25 -5.70
CA ALA A 576 -2.52 -10.32 -6.82
C ALA A 576 -1.14 -9.73 -7.13
N LEU A 577 -0.28 -9.58 -6.14
CA LEU A 577 1.11 -9.24 -6.35
C LEU A 577 1.84 -10.28 -7.23
N ASN A 578 1.59 -11.57 -7.01
CA ASN A 578 2.18 -12.61 -7.86
C ASN A 578 1.64 -12.57 -9.30
N LEU A 579 0.36 -12.22 -9.48
CA LEU A 579 -0.24 -11.99 -10.81
C LEU A 579 0.35 -10.74 -11.50
N LEU A 580 0.61 -9.69 -10.73
CA LEU A 580 1.28 -8.49 -11.24
C LEU A 580 2.69 -8.82 -11.73
N LEU A 581 3.47 -9.56 -10.93
CA LEU A 581 4.82 -9.98 -11.31
C LEU A 581 4.82 -10.91 -12.54
N ASP A 582 3.80 -11.77 -12.72
CA ASP A 582 3.61 -12.52 -13.97
C ASP A 582 3.52 -11.56 -15.15
N SER A 583 2.63 -10.57 -15.05
CA SER A 583 2.42 -9.57 -16.10
C SER A 583 3.69 -8.78 -16.38
N LEU A 584 4.45 -8.39 -15.36
CA LEU A 584 5.70 -7.65 -15.54
C LEU A 584 6.70 -8.47 -16.37
N VAL A 585 6.93 -9.73 -16.00
CA VAL A 585 7.88 -10.62 -16.71
C VAL A 585 7.44 -10.87 -18.14
N ASP A 586 6.15 -11.15 -18.37
CA ASP A 586 5.59 -11.37 -19.71
C ASP A 586 5.75 -10.15 -20.62
N MET A 587 5.49 -8.94 -20.10
CA MET A 587 5.65 -7.71 -20.88
C MET A 587 7.10 -7.51 -21.36
N PHE A 588 8.07 -7.65 -20.46
CA PHE A 588 9.48 -7.48 -20.79
C PHE A 588 10.03 -8.61 -21.65
N GLN A 589 9.58 -9.85 -21.45
CA GLN A 589 9.89 -10.96 -22.36
C GLN A 589 9.42 -10.64 -23.79
N LYS A 590 8.18 -10.19 -23.98
CA LYS A 590 7.64 -9.83 -25.31
C LYS A 590 8.29 -8.60 -25.93
N TRP A 591 8.87 -7.71 -25.12
CA TRP A 591 9.60 -6.54 -25.61
C TRP A 591 11.03 -6.89 -26.03
N TYR A 592 11.75 -7.71 -25.25
CA TYR A 592 13.21 -7.85 -25.36
C TYR A 592 13.74 -9.27 -25.59
N ASP A 593 12.95 -10.32 -25.32
CA ASP A 593 13.37 -11.73 -25.50
C ASP A 593 12.30 -12.57 -26.22
N LYS A 594 11.91 -12.13 -27.41
CA LYS A 594 10.84 -12.75 -28.22
C LYS A 594 11.09 -14.23 -28.54
N GLY A 595 12.35 -14.61 -28.67
CA GLY A 595 12.77 -15.97 -28.99
C GLY A 595 12.96 -16.89 -27.79
N PHE A 596 12.68 -16.43 -26.56
CA PHE A 596 12.96 -17.18 -25.32
C PHE A 596 14.41 -17.67 -25.23
N SER A 597 15.35 -16.80 -25.61
CA SER A 597 16.79 -17.11 -25.62
C SER A 597 17.34 -17.45 -24.23
N HIS A 598 16.63 -17.04 -23.16
CA HIS A 598 16.96 -17.33 -21.78
C HIS A 598 15.83 -18.08 -21.04
N THR A 599 15.36 -19.19 -21.62
CA THR A 599 14.24 -20.01 -21.11
C THR A 599 14.39 -20.44 -19.65
N SER A 600 15.58 -20.84 -19.20
CA SER A 600 15.81 -21.30 -17.82
C SER A 600 15.59 -20.18 -16.80
N GLU A 601 16.15 -19.01 -17.05
CA GLU A 601 15.97 -17.82 -16.22
C GLU A 601 14.53 -17.30 -16.27
N TYR A 602 13.90 -17.31 -17.44
CA TYR A 602 12.47 -17.00 -17.59
C TYR A 602 11.61 -17.93 -16.72
N CYS A 603 11.85 -19.24 -16.78
CA CYS A 603 11.12 -20.23 -15.99
C CYS A 603 11.22 -19.94 -14.48
N LYS A 604 12.40 -19.55 -13.98
CA LYS A 604 12.61 -19.16 -12.56
C LYS A 604 11.93 -17.85 -12.19
N ALA A 605 11.88 -16.88 -13.10
CA ALA A 605 11.22 -15.59 -12.90
C ALA A 605 9.69 -15.72 -12.79
N MET A 606 9.13 -16.71 -13.50
CA MET A 606 7.70 -17.03 -13.48
C MET A 606 7.26 -17.90 -12.28
N ASP A 607 8.20 -18.44 -11.49
CA ASP A 607 7.88 -19.30 -10.35
C ASP A 607 7.41 -18.48 -9.15
N TRP A 608 6.28 -18.88 -8.57
CA TRP A 608 5.71 -18.27 -7.37
C TRP A 608 6.32 -18.84 -6.08
N GLY A 609 6.95 -20.01 -6.16
CA GLY A 609 7.55 -20.73 -5.03
C GLY A 609 6.57 -21.63 -4.26
N ASP A 610 7.12 -22.33 -3.27
CA ASP A 610 6.51 -23.54 -2.65
C ASP A 610 5.22 -23.28 -1.89
N TYR A 611 5.12 -22.17 -1.16
CA TYR A 611 3.86 -21.76 -0.52
C TYR A 611 2.67 -21.84 -1.49
N TRP A 612 2.83 -21.33 -2.70
CA TRP A 612 1.71 -21.24 -3.63
C TRP A 612 1.35 -22.57 -4.28
N HIS A 613 2.34 -23.33 -4.75
CA HIS A 613 2.07 -24.56 -5.51
C HIS A 613 1.99 -25.84 -4.65
N GLN A 614 2.49 -25.84 -3.41
CA GLN A 614 2.44 -27.01 -2.52
C GLN A 614 1.50 -26.82 -1.33
N GLN A 615 1.31 -25.57 -0.85
CA GLN A 615 0.53 -25.31 0.36
C GLN A 615 -0.82 -24.71 0.00
N PHE A 616 -0.83 -23.53 -0.61
CA PHE A 616 -2.04 -22.76 -0.89
C PHE A 616 -3.02 -23.53 -1.78
N VAL A 617 -2.60 -23.93 -2.99
CA VAL A 617 -3.50 -24.61 -3.96
C VAL A 617 -3.90 -26.02 -3.55
N GLU A 618 -3.14 -26.67 -2.68
CA GLU A 618 -3.49 -27.99 -2.11
C GLU A 618 -4.30 -27.89 -0.81
N GLY A 619 -4.49 -26.67 -0.30
CA GLY A 619 -5.20 -26.42 0.95
C GLY A 619 -4.51 -26.93 2.21
N SER A 620 -3.18 -26.97 2.20
CA SER A 620 -2.34 -27.43 3.31
C SER A 620 -1.58 -26.26 3.96
N SER A 621 -1.16 -26.43 5.22
CA SER A 621 -0.36 -25.44 5.96
C SER A 621 1.14 -25.72 5.81
N ALA A 622 2.00 -24.72 6.06
CA ALA A 622 3.46 -24.92 6.03
C ALA A 622 3.97 -25.98 7.03
N ALA A 623 3.18 -26.37 8.05
CA ALA A 623 3.53 -27.44 8.97
C ALA A 623 3.24 -28.84 8.39
N SER A 624 2.14 -29.01 7.66
CA SER A 624 1.75 -30.30 7.07
C SER A 624 2.68 -30.80 5.95
N ALA A 625 3.42 -29.91 5.27
CA ALA A 625 4.37 -30.31 4.23
C ALA A 625 5.62 -31.02 4.78
N ALA A 626 6.01 -30.78 6.03
CA ALA A 626 7.18 -31.41 6.65
C ALA A 626 6.93 -32.87 7.07
N SER A 627 5.65 -33.28 7.18
CA SER A 627 5.26 -34.66 7.52
C SER A 627 4.95 -35.54 6.29
N ALA A 628 4.90 -34.95 5.09
CA ALA A 628 4.60 -35.67 3.85
C ALA A 628 5.85 -36.08 3.05
N SER A 629 7.04 -35.76 3.56
CA SER A 629 8.35 -36.06 2.94
C SER A 629 9.17 -37.12 3.71
N GLN A 630 8.50 -37.93 4.55
CA GLN A 630 9.08 -39.14 5.16
C GLN A 630 8.49 -40.41 4.58
#